data_AF-A0A8D9EDB1-F1
#
_entry.id   AF-A0A8D9EDB1-F1
#
_cell.length_a   1.000
_cell.length_b   1.000
_cell.length_c   1.000
_cell.angle_alpha   90.00
_cell.angle_beta   90.00
_cell.angle_gamma   90.00
#
_symmetry.space_group_name_H-M   'P 1'
#
loop_
_entity.id
_entity.type
_entity.pdbx_description
1 polymer ?
#
loop_
_entity_poly.entity_id
_entity_poly.type
_entity_poly.pdbx_seq_one_letter_code
_entity_poly.pdbx_strand_id
1 'polypeptide(L)'
;MIKEMGFSEKEVKEALRITNNNQISACHWLVGDRLPRVEDIDCALSPDHPIYKALISNPVIMLGLGNPRLLLAMLCILDSSHNSNLWMQDSEIAPVISTIIRVYQNEKHILNVNKHYEQHVLSGSSSGT
;
A
#
# COMPACT_ATOMS: atom_id res chain seq x y z
N MET A 1 -20.60 9.92 13.34
CA MET A 1 -20.61 9.15 12.07
C MET A 1 -19.57 8.00 12.16
N ILE A 2 -19.99 6.75 11.93
CA ILE A 2 -19.38 5.44 12.32
C ILE A 2 -19.21 5.20 13.83
N LYS A 3 -18.50 6.07 14.57
CA LYS A 3 -18.27 5.90 16.03
C LYS A 3 -19.57 5.94 16.86
N GLU A 4 -20.62 6.51 16.30
CA GLU A 4 -21.96 6.69 16.90
C GLU A 4 -22.95 5.57 16.54
N MET A 5 -22.55 4.63 15.67
CA MET A 5 -23.42 3.52 15.22
C MET A 5 -23.34 2.28 16.13
N GLY A 6 -22.61 2.35 17.26
CA GLY A 6 -22.48 1.26 18.24
C GLY A 6 -21.38 0.23 17.92
N PHE A 7 -20.60 0.40 16.86
CA PHE A 7 -19.47 -0.46 16.53
C PHE A 7 -18.30 -0.27 17.51
N SER A 8 -17.58 -1.35 17.81
CA SER A 8 -16.41 -1.25 18.68
C SER A 8 -15.27 -0.49 17.99
N GLU A 9 -14.46 0.24 18.75
CA GLU A 9 -13.34 1.01 18.19
C GLU A 9 -12.34 0.13 17.40
N LYS A 10 -12.21 -1.14 17.80
CA LYS A 10 -11.37 -2.13 17.10
C LYS A 10 -11.92 -2.45 15.71
N GLU A 11 -13.22 -2.68 15.60
CA GLU A 11 -13.86 -2.97 14.31
C GLU A 11 -13.83 -1.75 13.38
N VAL A 12 -14.04 -0.55 13.92
CA VAL A 12 -13.97 0.69 13.13
C VAL A 12 -12.56 0.92 12.59
N LYS A 13 -11.52 0.70 13.41
CA LYS A 13 -10.13 0.78 12.99
C LYS A 13 -9.80 -0.25 11.91
N GLU A 14 -10.30 -1.47 12.04
CA GLU A 14 -10.07 -2.52 11.05
C GLU A 14 -10.78 -2.24 9.73
N ALA A 15 -12.04 -1.77 9.79
CA ALA A 15 -12.78 -1.36 8.61
C ALA A 15 -12.06 -0.24 7.87
N LEU A 16 -11.63 0.82 8.57
CA LEU A 16 -10.88 1.92 7.98
C LEU A 16 -9.53 1.46 7.42
N ARG A 17 -8.85 0.51 8.06
CA ARG A 17 -7.60 -0.08 7.56
C ARG A 17 -7.81 -0.80 6.23
N ILE A 18 -8.87 -1.61 6.14
CA ILE A 18 -9.22 -2.37 4.94
C ILE A 18 -9.69 -1.43 3.83
N THR A 19 -10.44 -0.38 4.16
CA THR A 19 -11.02 0.53 3.16
C THR A 19 -10.21 1.81 2.95
N ASN A 20 -8.93 1.81 3.32
CA ASN A 20 -8.00 2.92 3.15
C ASN A 20 -8.54 4.28 3.63
N ASN A 21 -9.08 4.30 4.86
CA ASN A 21 -9.72 5.45 5.50
C ASN A 21 -10.93 6.04 4.76
N ASN A 22 -11.48 5.36 3.74
CA ASN A 22 -12.74 5.77 3.13
C ASN A 22 -13.90 5.46 4.08
N GLN A 23 -14.50 6.50 4.63
CA GLN A 23 -15.57 6.39 5.63
C GLN A 23 -16.83 5.70 5.09
N ILE A 24 -17.18 5.93 3.83
CA ILE A 24 -18.38 5.33 3.21
C ILE A 24 -18.15 3.82 3.06
N SER A 25 -17.01 3.44 2.48
CA SER A 25 -16.62 2.04 2.32
C SER A 25 -16.47 1.33 3.67
N ALA A 26 -15.88 1.98 4.69
CA ALA A 26 -15.76 1.42 6.03
C ALA A 26 -17.13 1.16 6.65
N CYS A 27 -18.10 2.06 6.44
CA CYS A 27 -19.47 1.87 6.91
C CYS A 27 -20.14 0.67 6.23
N HIS A 28 -19.98 0.50 4.92
CA HIS A 28 -20.51 -0.66 4.19
C HIS A 28 -19.88 -1.97 4.66
N TRP A 29 -18.56 -1.97 4.92
CA TRP A 29 -17.84 -3.13 5.45
C TRP A 29 -18.34 -3.53 6.84
N LEU A 30 -18.58 -2.55 7.71
CA LEU A 30 -19.10 -2.77 9.08
C LEU A 30 -20.53 -3.29 9.12
N VAL A 31 -21.38 -2.89 8.16
CA VAL A 31 -22.81 -3.27 8.10
C VAL A 31 -23.03 -4.67 7.49
N GLY A 32 -21.98 -5.34 7.02
CA GLY A 32 -22.03 -6.77 6.64
C GLY A 32 -21.73 -7.08 5.18
N ASP A 33 -21.43 -6.06 4.35
CA ASP A 33 -20.98 -6.27 2.98
C ASP A 33 -19.46 -6.56 3.00
N ARG A 34 -19.10 -7.68 3.63
CA ARG A 34 -17.71 -8.16 3.82
C ARG A 34 -17.10 -8.73 2.54
N LEU A 35 -17.54 -8.26 1.37
CA LEU A 35 -16.93 -8.64 0.10
C LEU A 35 -15.49 -8.10 0.10
N PRO A 36 -14.45 -8.96 0.05
CA PRO A 36 -13.15 -8.51 -0.39
C PRO A 36 -13.34 -8.08 -1.85
N ARG A 37 -13.35 -6.76 -2.09
CA ARG A 37 -13.35 -6.29 -3.46
C ARG A 37 -12.03 -6.76 -4.07
N VAL A 38 -12.11 -7.29 -5.29
CA VAL A 38 -10.99 -7.79 -6.11
C VAL A 38 -9.91 -6.71 -6.38
N GLU A 39 -10.09 -5.51 -5.83
CA GLU A 39 -9.13 -4.42 -5.70
C GLU A 39 -8.13 -4.62 -4.54
N ASP A 40 -7.85 -5.86 -4.09
CA ASP A 40 -6.90 -6.27 -3.03
C ASP A 40 -5.45 -5.72 -3.14
N ILE A 41 -5.20 -4.84 -4.11
CA ILE A 41 -3.98 -4.06 -4.30
C ILE A 41 -3.94 -2.85 -3.34
N ASP A 42 -5.09 -2.39 -2.81
CA ASP A 42 -5.21 -1.16 -2.00
C ASP A 42 -5.45 -1.40 -0.49
N CYS A 43 -5.45 -2.65 -0.03
CA CYS A 43 -5.40 -2.92 1.41
C CYS A 43 -4.03 -2.48 1.95
N ALA A 44 -4.03 -1.72 3.06
CA ALA A 44 -2.80 -1.27 3.71
C ALA A 44 -1.82 -2.45 3.88
N LEU A 45 -0.62 -2.32 3.29
CA LEU A 45 0.41 -3.36 3.32
C LEU A 45 0.65 -3.78 4.78
N SER A 46 0.51 -5.07 5.07
CA SER A 46 0.82 -5.57 6.41
C SER A 46 2.29 -5.31 6.74
N PRO A 47 2.67 -5.13 8.01
CA PRO A 47 4.08 -5.00 8.41
C PRO A 47 4.94 -6.21 7.96
N ASP A 48 4.29 -7.36 7.74
CA ASP A 48 4.94 -8.56 7.24
C ASP A 48 5.07 -8.61 5.72
N HIS A 49 4.41 -7.72 4.98
CA HIS A 49 4.41 -7.70 3.53
C HIS A 49 5.83 -7.40 2.99
N PRO A 50 6.33 -8.17 2.01
CA PRO A 50 7.69 -8.00 1.49
C PRO A 50 7.96 -6.59 0.94
N ILE A 51 7.01 -6.01 0.20
CA ILE A 51 7.08 -4.60 -0.24
C ILE A 51 7.30 -3.63 0.96
N TYR A 52 6.54 -3.80 2.04
CA TYR A 52 6.66 -2.94 3.22
C TYR A 52 8.02 -3.10 3.89
N LYS A 53 8.48 -4.36 4.06
CA LYS A 53 9.81 -4.69 4.59
C LYS A 53 10.94 -4.11 3.74
N ALA A 54 10.84 -4.17 2.41
CA ALA A 54 11.85 -3.62 1.51
C ALA A 54 11.89 -2.09 1.56
N LEU A 55 10.73 -1.42 1.69
CA LEU A 55 10.66 0.03 1.83
C LEU A 55 11.31 0.50 3.14
N ILE A 56 10.95 -0.10 4.28
CA ILE A 56 11.49 0.30 5.60
C ILE A 56 12.96 -0.11 5.80
N SER A 57 13.43 -1.15 5.11
CA SER A 57 14.85 -1.55 5.15
C SER A 57 15.75 -0.62 4.34
N ASN A 58 15.19 0.26 3.50
CA ASN A 58 15.99 1.16 2.67
C ASN A 58 16.44 2.40 3.47
N PRO A 59 17.74 2.60 3.71
CA PRO A 59 18.23 3.70 4.54
C PRO A 59 17.94 5.08 3.92
N VAL A 60 17.92 5.19 2.59
CA VAL A 60 17.61 6.46 1.90
C VAL A 60 16.15 6.86 2.13
N ILE A 61 15.25 5.88 2.11
CA ILE A 61 13.83 6.10 2.41
C ILE A 61 13.67 6.49 3.87
N MET A 62 14.29 5.75 4.80
CA MET A 62 14.19 6.02 6.23
C MET A 62 14.76 7.39 6.64
N LEU A 63 15.89 7.79 6.09
CA LEU A 63 16.46 9.12 6.30
C LEU A 63 15.56 10.21 5.71
N GLY A 64 15.00 9.97 4.52
CA GLY A 64 14.05 10.89 3.90
C GLY A 64 12.76 11.04 4.70
N LEU A 65 12.24 9.97 5.32
CA LEU A 65 11.06 10.02 6.16
C LEU A 65 11.24 10.87 7.42
N GLY A 66 12.49 11.11 7.85
CA GLY A 66 12.81 12.07 8.90
C GLY A 66 12.63 13.53 8.49
N ASN A 67 12.54 13.82 7.17
CA ASN A 67 12.32 15.16 6.66
C ASN A 67 10.82 15.48 6.58
N PRO A 68 10.30 16.47 7.34
CA PRO A 68 8.88 16.83 7.29
C PRO A 68 8.44 17.34 5.91
N ARG A 69 9.36 17.86 5.08
CA ARG A 69 9.05 18.26 3.70
C ARG A 69 8.69 17.07 2.82
N LEU A 70 9.27 15.90 3.07
CA LEU A 70 8.92 14.69 2.32
C LEU A 70 7.48 14.27 2.60
N LEU A 71 7.05 14.33 3.87
CA LEU A 71 5.65 14.05 4.22
C LEU A 71 4.70 15.02 3.49
N LEU A 72 5.03 16.31 3.46
CA LEU A 72 4.24 17.29 2.71
C LEU A 72 4.20 16.96 1.22
N ALA A 73 5.33 16.60 0.62
CA ALA A 73 5.41 16.20 -0.77
C ALA A 73 4.52 14.99 -1.08
N MET A 74 4.57 13.96 -0.23
CA MET A 74 3.72 12.78 -0.35
C MET A 74 2.23 13.15 -0.29
N LEU A 75 1.84 14.00 0.66
CA LEU A 75 0.44 14.47 0.78
C LEU A 75 0.00 15.27 -0.46
N CYS A 76 0.85 16.16 -0.98
CA CYS A 76 0.55 16.93 -2.19
C CYS A 76 0.38 16.05 -3.43
N ILE A 77 1.19 14.99 -3.55
CA ILE A 77 1.12 14.02 -4.67
C ILE A 77 -0.16 13.19 -4.57
N LEU A 78 -0.59 12.82 -3.36
CA LEU A 78 -1.86 12.14 -3.12
C LEU A 78 -3.07 13.02 -3.47
N ASP A 79 -2.97 14.32 -3.22
CA ASP A 79 -4.03 15.29 -3.51
C ASP A 79 -4.17 15.57 -5.01
N SER A 80 -3.05 15.77 -5.72
CA SER A 80 -3.08 15.86 -7.18
C SER A 80 -1.80 15.34 -7.83
N SER A 81 -1.97 14.62 -8.94
CA SER A 81 -0.84 14.14 -9.75
C SER A 81 -0.06 15.30 -10.41
N HIS A 82 -0.65 16.49 -10.55
CA HIS A 82 0.03 17.68 -11.08
C HIS A 82 1.14 18.18 -10.14
N ASN A 83 0.92 18.08 -8.83
CA ASN A 83 1.90 18.47 -7.81
C ASN A 83 3.16 17.59 -7.84
N SER A 84 3.10 16.39 -8.45
CA SER A 84 4.27 15.53 -8.58
C SER A 84 5.40 16.21 -9.35
N ASN A 85 5.11 16.98 -10.40
CA ASN A 85 6.14 17.67 -11.18
C ASN A 85 6.91 18.71 -10.37
N LEU A 86 6.26 19.35 -9.39
CA LEU A 86 6.90 20.33 -8.51
C LEU A 86 7.92 19.64 -7.59
N TRP A 87 7.53 18.54 -6.97
CA TRP A 87 8.38 17.81 -6.03
C TRP A 87 9.44 16.94 -6.71
N MET A 88 9.23 16.58 -7.97
CA MET A 88 10.23 15.90 -8.81
C MET A 88 11.34 16.85 -9.31
N GLN A 89 11.15 18.17 -9.21
CA GLN A 89 12.21 19.16 -9.49
C GLN A 89 13.06 19.49 -8.26
N ASP A 90 12.62 19.09 -7.06
CA ASP A 90 13.33 19.35 -5.82
C ASP A 90 14.52 18.40 -5.64
N SER A 91 15.71 18.95 -5.46
CA SER A 91 16.96 18.18 -5.40
C SER A 91 17.08 17.25 -4.18
N GLU A 92 16.31 17.49 -3.12
CA GLU A 92 16.35 16.68 -1.89
C GLU A 92 15.21 15.65 -1.85
N ILE A 93 14.02 16.03 -2.32
CA ILE A 93 12.81 15.21 -2.23
C ILE A 93 12.67 14.25 -3.41
N ALA A 94 12.97 14.69 -4.63
CA ALA A 94 12.89 13.86 -5.83
C ALA A 94 13.67 12.53 -5.75
N PRO A 95 14.92 12.46 -5.25
CA PRO A 95 15.65 11.19 -5.17
C PRO A 95 15.02 10.21 -4.17
N VAL A 96 14.42 10.71 -3.08
CA VAL A 96 13.75 9.85 -2.10
C VAL A 96 12.46 9.28 -2.70
N ILE A 97 11.63 10.12 -3.32
CA ILE A 97 10.40 9.68 -3.99
C ILE A 97 10.70 8.68 -5.10
N SER A 98 11.71 8.96 -5.93
CA SER A 98 12.16 8.04 -6.99
C SER A 98 12.62 6.70 -6.43
N THR A 99 13.30 6.72 -5.29
CA THR A 99 13.75 5.50 -4.61
C THR A 99 12.57 4.70 -4.06
N ILE A 100 11.57 5.36 -3.46
CA ILE A 100 10.32 4.72 -3.00
C ILE A 100 9.61 4.03 -4.16
N ILE A 101 9.41 4.75 -5.28
CA ILE A 101 8.75 4.22 -6.47
C ILE A 101 9.52 3.01 -7.02
N ARG A 102 10.85 3.10 -7.13
CA ARG A 102 11.70 2.01 -7.63
C ARG A 102 11.61 0.77 -6.75
N VAL A 103 11.72 0.92 -5.44
CA VAL A 103 11.62 -0.20 -4.50
C VAL A 103 10.24 -0.85 -4.59
N TYR A 104 9.18 -0.06 -4.59
CA TYR A 104 7.82 -0.57 -4.75
C TYR A 104 7.64 -1.35 -6.07
N GLN A 105 8.08 -0.78 -7.19
CA GLN A 105 7.96 -1.40 -8.50
C GLN A 105 8.76 -2.70 -8.60
N ASN A 106 9.99 -2.71 -8.07
CA ASN A 106 10.85 -3.89 -8.07
C ASN A 106 10.23 -5.04 -7.27
N GLU A 107 9.78 -4.77 -6.04
CA GLU A 107 9.16 -5.79 -5.19
C GLU A 107 7.83 -6.28 -5.77
N LYS A 108 7.01 -5.38 -6.32
CA LYS A 108 5.78 -5.75 -7.03
C LYS A 108 6.08 -6.65 -8.24
N HIS A 109 7.15 -6.36 -8.98
CA HIS A 109 7.58 -7.19 -10.10
C HIS A 109 8.00 -8.58 -9.62
N ILE A 110 8.82 -8.67 -8.56
CA ILE A 110 9.25 -9.95 -7.96
C ILE A 110 8.04 -10.78 -7.52
N LEU A 111 7.06 -10.17 -6.85
CA LEU A 111 5.85 -10.86 -6.41
C LEU A 111 5.05 -11.43 -7.58
N ASN A 112 4.90 -10.65 -8.65
CA ASN A 112 4.19 -11.10 -9.85
C ASN A 112 4.92 -12.26 -10.53
N VAL A 113 6.26 -12.21 -10.60
CA VAL A 113 7.09 -13.30 -11.14
C VAL A 113 7.00 -14.55 -10.29
N ASN A 114 7.10 -14.43 -8.95
CA ASN A 114 6.98 -15.56 -8.04
C ASN A 114 5.60 -16.22 -8.12
N LYS A 115 4.52 -15.42 -8.21
CA LYS A 115 3.16 -15.94 -8.40
C LYS A 115 3.03 -16.74 -9.69
N HIS A 116 3.65 -16.29 -10.77
CA HIS A 116 3.68 -17.01 -12.04
C HIS A 116 4.46 -18.32 -11.94
N TYR A 117 5.60 -18.31 -11.23
CA TYR A 117 6.40 -19.51 -11.00
C TYR A 117 5.66 -20.58 -10.19
N GLU A 118 5.01 -20.19 -9.09
CA GLU A 118 4.22 -21.09 -8.23
C GLU A 118 3.05 -21.73 -8.99
N GLN A 119 2.38 -20.96 -9.86
CA GLN A 119 1.31 -21.49 -10.72
C GLN A 119 1.82 -22.55 -11.71
N HIS A 120 3.01 -22.36 -12.26
CA HIS A 120 3.62 -23.35 -13.16
C HIS A 120 4.08 -24.61 -12.42
N VAL A 121 4.66 -24.49 -11.23
CA VAL A 121 5.07 -25.65 -10.40
C VAL A 121 3.87 -26.51 -9.98
N LEU A 122 2.74 -25.89 -9.61
CA LEU A 122 1.52 -26.61 -9.25
C LEU A 122 0.87 -27.30 -10.46
N SER A 123 0.94 -26.71 -11.66
CA SER A 123 0.45 -27.34 -12.90
C SER A 123 1.33 -28.50 -13.41
N GLY A 124 2.61 -28.53 -13.02
CA GLY A 124 3.54 -29.62 -13.35
C GLY A 124 3.47 -30.81 -12.40
N SER A 125 2.82 -30.65 -11.24
CA SER A 125 2.75 -31.69 -10.20
C SER A 125 1.53 -32.62 -10.34
N SER A 126 0.60 -32.35 -11.27
CA SER A 126 -0.62 -33.14 -11.49
C SER A 126 -0.52 -34.17 -12.63
N SER A 127 0.66 -34.41 -13.21
CA SER A 127 0.86 -35.34 -14.34
C SER A 127 1.66 -36.59 -13.99
N GLY A 128 1.73 -36.95 -12.70
CA GLY A 128 2.58 -38.03 -12.22
C GLY A 128 1.96 -38.86 -11.11
N THR A 129 0.78 -39.45 -11.35
CA THR A 129 0.31 -40.70 -10.74
C THR A 129 -0.71 -41.36 -11.65
#